data_AF-A0A659UGY9-F1
#
_entry.id   AF-A0A659UGY9-F1
#
_cell.length_a   1.000
_cell.length_b   1.000
_cell.length_c   1.000
_cell.angle_alpha   90.00
_cell.angle_beta   90.00
_cell.angle_gamma   90.00
#
_symmetry.space_group_name_H-M   'P 1'
#
loop_
_entity.id
_entity.type
_entity.pdbx_description
1 polymer ?
#
loop_
_entity_poly.entity_id
_entity_poly.type
_entity_poly.pdbx_seq_one_letter_code
_entity_poly.pdbx_strand_id
1 'polypeptide(L)'
;LDQEKVTFSAAVPTVWMMLLQYLEETGKTLPHLNKVVIGGSSCPRAVMTKFQNNYGVQVIHAWGMTEMSPLGTLCTLKPDYAGLDGEARLDVQSK
;
A
#
# COMPACT_ATOMS: atom_id res chain seq x y z
N LEU A 1 -3.18 10.77 -10.43
CA LEU A 1 -1.94 10.57 -9.63
C LEU A 1 -0.82 11.46 -10.16
N ASP A 2 -0.54 11.41 -11.46
CA ASP A 2 0.56 12.18 -12.06
C ASP A 2 0.28 13.69 -12.19
N GLN A 3 -0.81 14.07 -12.87
CA GLN A 3 -1.18 15.48 -13.11
C GLN A 3 -1.22 16.33 -11.84
N GLU A 4 -1.87 15.82 -10.78
CA GLU A 4 -1.99 16.49 -9.48
C GLU A 4 -0.82 16.20 -8.52
N LYS A 5 0.21 15.46 -8.98
CA LYS A 5 1.38 15.07 -8.19
C LYS A 5 1.05 14.49 -6.82
N VAL A 6 0.11 13.55 -6.81
CA VAL A 6 -0.42 12.93 -5.58
C VAL A 6 0.69 12.17 -4.86
N THR A 7 0.97 12.53 -3.60
CA THR A 7 1.99 11.88 -2.76
C THR A 7 1.43 10.82 -1.82
N PHE A 8 0.13 10.90 -1.54
CA PHE A 8 -0.59 10.00 -0.64
C PHE A 8 -2.01 9.74 -1.16
N SER A 9 -2.48 8.49 -1.07
CA SER A 9 -3.86 8.14 -1.41
C SER A 9 -4.32 6.92 -0.62
N ALA A 10 -5.62 6.81 -0.37
CA ALA A 10 -6.23 5.71 0.37
C ALA A 10 -7.39 5.09 -0.41
N ALA A 11 -7.43 3.76 -0.51
CA ALA A 11 -8.52 3.05 -1.18
C ALA A 11 -8.58 1.57 -0.74
N VAL A 12 -9.62 0.87 -1.16
CA VAL A 12 -9.77 -0.58 -0.97
C VAL A 12 -8.85 -1.37 -1.93
N PRO A 13 -8.48 -2.63 -1.61
CA PRO A 13 -7.58 -3.44 -2.45
C PRO A 13 -7.98 -3.55 -3.92
N THR A 14 -9.27 -3.60 -4.24
CA THR A 14 -9.74 -3.75 -5.63
C THR A 14 -9.40 -2.55 -6.52
N VAL A 15 -9.49 -1.33 -5.99
CA VAL A 15 -9.07 -0.11 -6.71
C VAL A 15 -7.59 -0.17 -7.04
N TRP A 16 -6.78 -0.63 -6.09
CA TRP A 16 -5.35 -0.78 -6.29
C TRP A 16 -4.99 -1.87 -7.28
N MET A 17 -5.70 -3.00 -7.27
CA MET A 17 -5.49 -4.06 -8.27
C MET A 17 -5.77 -3.55 -9.70
N MET A 18 -6.84 -2.78 -9.89
CA MET A 18 -7.13 -2.15 -11.19
C MET A 18 -6.05 -1.16 -11.62
N LEU A 19 -5.56 -0.33 -10.68
CA LEU A 19 -4.46 0.59 -10.98
C LEU A 19 -3.18 -0.15 -11.37
N LEU A 20 -2.79 -1.17 -10.58
CA LEU A 20 -1.58 -1.94 -10.85
C LEU A 20 -1.65 -2.65 -12.20
N GLN A 21 -2.81 -3.21 -12.55
CA GLN A 21 -3.04 -3.79 -13.87
C GLN A 21 -2.86 -2.75 -14.99
N TYR A 22 -3.47 -1.58 -14.86
CA TYR A 22 -3.32 -0.49 -15.83
C TYR A 22 -1.86 -0.04 -15.99
N LEU A 23 -1.11 0.06 -14.89
CA LEU A 23 0.30 0.43 -14.93
C LEU A 23 1.15 -0.65 -15.62
N GLU A 24 0.84 -1.93 -15.39
CA GLU A 24 1.51 -3.06 -16.07
C GLU A 24 1.22 -3.07 -17.58
N GLU A 25 -0.03 -2.85 -17.97
CA GLU A 25 -0.44 -2.81 -19.38
C GLU A 25 0.14 -1.61 -20.13
N THR A 26 0.34 -0.48 -19.44
CA THR A 26 0.80 0.77 -20.07
C THR A 26 2.28 1.09 -19.87
N GLY A 27 2.97 0.36 -18.99
CA GLY A 27 4.35 0.65 -18.60
C GLY A 27 4.54 1.98 -17.86
N LYS A 28 3.45 2.57 -17.35
CA LYS A 28 3.49 3.86 -16.63
C LYS A 28 4.06 3.70 -15.22
N THR A 29 4.63 4.78 -14.71
CA THR A 29 5.22 4.83 -13.36
C THR A 29 4.41 5.74 -12.43
N LEU A 30 4.77 5.73 -11.14
CA LEU A 30 4.14 6.56 -10.11
C LEU A 30 5.18 7.50 -9.46
N PRO A 31 5.79 8.43 -10.21
CA PRO A 31 6.97 9.18 -9.75
C PRO A 31 6.73 10.09 -8.54
N HIS A 32 5.47 10.39 -8.23
CA HIS A 32 5.08 11.29 -7.15
C HIS A 32 4.52 10.57 -5.93
N LEU A 33 4.05 9.33 -6.10
CA LEU A 33 3.33 8.63 -5.05
C LEU A 33 4.33 8.02 -4.06
N ASN A 34 4.26 8.43 -2.80
CA ASN A 34 5.18 7.94 -1.77
C ASN A 34 4.55 6.82 -0.94
N LYS A 35 3.23 6.91 -0.72
CA LYS A 35 2.53 6.08 0.25
C LYS A 35 1.07 5.86 -0.13
N VAL A 36 0.60 4.64 0.08
CA VAL A 36 -0.83 4.31 -0.01
C VAL A 36 -1.33 3.69 1.29
N VAL A 37 -2.57 4.01 1.64
CA VAL A 37 -3.32 3.29 2.68
C VAL A 37 -4.31 2.36 2.02
N ILE A 38 -4.29 1.11 2.45
CA ILE A 38 -5.21 0.07 1.97
C ILE A 38 -6.05 -0.39 3.15
N GLY A 39 -7.37 -0.36 3.02
CA GLY A 39 -8.28 -0.81 4.09
C GLY A 39 -9.63 -1.26 3.57
N GLY A 40 -10.58 -1.52 4.46
CA GLY A 40 -11.93 -2.01 4.12
C GLY A 40 -12.00 -3.51 3.79
N SER A 41 -10.88 -4.15 3.45
CA SER A 41 -10.71 -5.60 3.38
C SER A 41 -9.23 -5.99 3.58
N SER A 42 -8.91 -7.28 3.51
CA SER A 42 -7.52 -7.75 3.62
C SER A 42 -6.68 -7.26 2.43
N CYS A 43 -5.48 -6.75 2.70
CA CYS A 43 -4.54 -6.37 1.67
C CYS A 43 -3.76 -7.61 1.18
N PRO A 44 -3.89 -8.05 -0.08
CA PRO A 44 -3.12 -9.18 -0.58
C PRO A 44 -1.62 -8.86 -0.60
N ARG A 45 -0.77 -9.80 -0.18
CA ARG A 45 0.69 -9.65 -0.21
C ARG A 45 1.20 -9.21 -1.59
N ALA A 46 0.64 -9.78 -2.66
CA ALA A 46 1.01 -9.43 -4.03
C ALA A 46 0.83 -7.93 -4.37
N VAL A 47 -0.22 -7.29 -3.85
CA VAL A 47 -0.45 -5.85 -4.04
C VAL A 47 0.64 -5.05 -3.34
N MET A 48 0.96 -5.42 -2.09
CA MET A 48 2.02 -4.79 -1.33
C MET A 48 3.40 -4.94 -1.99
N THR A 49 3.74 -6.15 -2.42
CA THR A 49 4.99 -6.44 -3.12
C THR A 49 5.10 -5.62 -4.41
N LYS A 50 4.05 -5.56 -5.23
CA LYS A 50 4.07 -4.77 -6.48
C LYS A 50 4.29 -3.29 -6.21
N PHE A 51 3.57 -2.68 -5.27
CA PHE A 51 3.77 -1.27 -4.92
C PHE A 51 5.19 -0.98 -4.43
N GLN A 52 5.69 -1.77 -3.48
CA GLN A 52 6.99 -1.52 -2.88
C GLN A 52 8.14 -1.80 -3.85
N ASN A 53 8.11 -2.93 -4.57
CA ASN A 53 9.23 -3.36 -5.39
C ASN A 53 9.24 -2.72 -6.78
N ASN A 54 8.07 -2.54 -7.41
CA ASN A 54 8.01 -2.07 -8.80
C ASN A 54 7.84 -0.55 -8.89
N TYR A 55 7.21 0.07 -7.88
CA TYR A 55 6.86 1.48 -7.91
C TYR A 55 7.47 2.30 -6.76
N GLY A 56 8.19 1.67 -5.82
CA GLY A 56 8.81 2.36 -4.69
C GLY A 56 7.81 2.97 -3.71
N VAL A 57 6.56 2.50 -3.72
CA VAL A 57 5.45 3.07 -2.93
C VAL A 57 5.27 2.27 -1.64
N GLN A 58 5.30 2.96 -0.50
CA GLN A 58 5.03 2.32 0.79
C GLN A 58 3.55 1.97 0.93
N VAL A 59 3.24 0.75 1.38
CA VAL A 59 1.88 0.33 1.72
C VAL A 59 1.67 0.34 3.23
N ILE A 60 0.57 0.94 3.67
CA ILE A 60 0.07 0.85 5.05
C ILE A 60 -1.29 0.17 5.02
N HIS A 61 -1.38 -1.03 5.59
CA HIS A 61 -2.67 -1.69 5.78
C HIS A 61 -3.37 -1.08 7.00
N ALA A 62 -4.59 -0.59 6.79
CA ALA A 62 -5.47 -0.07 7.81
C ALA A 62 -6.69 -0.99 7.98
N TRP A 63 -7.11 -1.17 9.23
CA TRP A 63 -8.39 -1.80 9.54
C TRP A 63 -9.27 -0.84 10.32
N GLY A 64 -10.57 -0.99 10.13
CA GLY A 64 -11.58 -0.34 10.94
C GLY A 64 -12.95 -0.50 10.28
N MET A 65 -13.95 0.15 10.88
CA MET A 65 -15.36 0.05 10.52
C MET A 65 -16.00 1.43 10.69
N THR A 66 -17.14 1.66 10.05
CA THR A 66 -17.89 2.93 10.17
C THR A 66 -18.16 3.34 11.62
N GLU A 67 -18.41 2.37 12.49
CA GLU A 67 -18.65 2.46 13.93
C GLU A 67 -17.44 3.00 14.71
N MET A 68 -16.26 3.01 14.09
CA MET A 68 -15.00 3.53 14.62
C MET A 68 -14.56 4.84 13.94
N SER A 69 -15.41 5.45 13.11
CA SER A 69 -15.15 6.74 12.46
C SER A 69 -13.84 6.90 11.66
N PRO A 70 -13.53 6.07 10.66
CA PRO A 70 -13.72 4.63 10.49
C PRO A 70 -12.47 3.82 10.90
N LEU A 71 -11.49 4.44 11.57
CA LEU A 71 -10.15 3.88 11.76
C LEU A 71 -10.03 3.16 13.10
N GLY A 72 -9.62 1.89 13.07
CA GLY A 72 -9.29 1.11 14.26
C GLY A 72 -7.80 0.90 14.44
N THR A 73 -7.11 0.36 13.43
CA THR A 73 -5.68 0.03 13.50
C THR A 73 -4.93 0.36 12.21
N LEU A 74 -3.62 0.57 12.34
CA LEU A 74 -2.67 0.74 11.24
C LEU A 74 -1.51 -0.24 11.43
N CYS A 75 -1.18 -1.00 10.39
CA CYS A 75 0.01 -1.84 10.36
C CYS A 75 1.23 -0.98 10.00
N THR A 76 1.88 -0.43 11.03
CA THR A 76 3.14 0.30 10.90
C THR A 76 4.29 -0.50 11.50
N LEU A 77 5.44 -0.48 10.83
CA LEU A 77 6.63 -1.19 11.30
C LEU A 77 7.17 -0.51 12.56
N LYS A 78 7.35 -1.31 13.62
CA LYS A 78 8.01 -0.88 14.86
C LYS A 78 9.50 -0.62 14.60
N PRO A 79 10.14 0.25 15.41
CA PRO A 79 11.58 0.50 15.32
C PRO A 79 12.46 -0.76 15.34
N ASP A 80 12.07 -1.78 16.11
CA ASP A 80 12.79 -3.06 16.20
C ASP A 80 12.91 -3.80 14.85
N TYR A 81 12.03 -3.49 13.90
CA TYR A 81 12.02 -4.05 12.56
C TYR A 81 12.63 -3.13 11.50
N ALA A 82 13.24 -2.00 11.90
CA ALA A 82 13.78 -1.01 10.96
C ALA A 82 14.88 -1.57 10.04
N GLY A 83 15.63 -2.58 10.51
CA GLY A 83 16.66 -3.26 9.73
C GLY A 83 16.15 -4.37 8.79
N LEU A 84 14.84 -4.68 8.80
CA LEU A 84 14.28 -5.69 7.90
C LEU A 84 14.12 -5.12 6.48
N ASP A 85 14.56 -5.92 5.51
CA ASP A 85 14.41 -5.69 4.08
C ASP A 85 13.71 -6.88 3.39
N GLY A 86 13.43 -6.70 2.09
CA GLY A 86 12.88 -7.74 1.21
C GLY A 86 11.70 -8.52 1.80
N GLU A 87 11.77 -9.85 1.67
CA GLU A 87 10.73 -10.77 2.12
C GLU A 87 10.52 -10.75 3.64
N ALA A 88 11.59 -10.60 4.45
CA ALA A 88 11.48 -10.58 5.90
C ALA A 88 10.67 -9.36 6.39
N ARG A 89 10.85 -8.21 5.72
CA ARG A 89 10.03 -7.02 5.96
C ARG A 89 8.58 -7.25 5.55
N LEU A 90 8.35 -7.81 4.36
CA LEU A 90 7.01 -8.10 3.86
C LEU A 90 6.26 -9.08 4.77
N ASP A 91 6.94 -10.07 5.35
CA ASP A 91 6.37 -11.04 6.29
C ASP A 91 5.86 -10.41 7.58
N VAL A 92 6.47 -9.31 8.03
CA VAL A 92 5.98 -8.55 9.18
C VAL A 92 4.82 -7.65 8.74
N GLN A 93 4.88 -7.05 7.55
CA GLN A 93 3.86 -6.12 7.05
C GLN A 93 2.57 -6.81 6.59
N SER A 94 2.63 -8.09 6.17
CA SER A 94 1.47 -8.84 5.67
C SER A 94 0.75 -9.66 6.74
N LYS A 95 1.13 -9.51 8.01
CA LYS A 95 0.48 -10.18 9.15
C LYS A 95 -0.73 -9.42 9.66
#